data_AF-A0A534YL05-F1
#
_entry.id   AF-A0A534YL05-F1
#
_cell.length_a   1.000
_cell.length_b   1.000
_cell.length_c   1.000
_cell.angle_alpha   90.00
_cell.angle_beta   90.00
_cell.angle_gamma   90.00
#
_symmetry.space_group_name_H-M   'P 1'
#
loop_
_entity.id
_entity.type
_entity.pdbx_description
1 polymer ?
#
loop_
_entity_poly.entity_id
_entity_poly.type
_entity_poly.pdbx_seq_one_letter_code
_entity_poly.pdbx_strand_id
1 'polypeptide(L)'
;FLAALGLERITLFCQDWGGLIGLRLVAEHGARFDRVVAANTFLPTGDQDPGPAFRKWQAWSQAAPSFEAGRIVARTCKTEVPPEVQRAYDAPFPDESFQAGARQFPLLVPTRPDDPASAPNRAAWMALRRWRKPFLTAFSDSDPITRGGDELLRALIPGCAGQPHTTIADASHFLQEDRGEAVAEVVAAFIARTRA
;
A
#
# COMPACT_ATOMS: atom_id res chain seq x y z
N PHE A 1 14.44 3.80 10.61
CA PHE A 1 13.87 5.10 10.15
C PHE A 1 13.07 5.79 11.25
N LEU A 2 11.87 5.31 11.63
CA LEU A 2 11.00 5.98 12.61
C LEU A 2 11.71 6.39 13.92
N ALA A 3 12.44 5.45 14.52
CA ALA A 3 13.18 5.70 15.76
C ALA A 3 14.34 6.69 15.57
N ALA A 4 15.12 6.53 14.49
CA ALA A 4 16.28 7.37 14.21
C ALA A 4 15.90 8.85 13.98
N LEU A 5 14.73 9.09 13.38
CA LEU A 5 14.19 10.45 13.17
C LEU A 5 13.30 10.94 14.32
N GLY A 6 13.07 10.12 15.35
CA GLY A 6 12.19 10.48 16.47
C GLY A 6 10.76 10.80 16.06
N LEU A 7 10.23 10.14 15.02
CA LEU A 7 8.89 10.48 14.50
C LEU A 7 7.79 10.03 15.47
N GLU A 8 6.89 10.96 15.76
CA GLU A 8 5.72 10.82 16.62
C GLU A 8 4.53 11.61 16.03
N ARG A 9 3.31 11.31 16.51
CA ARG A 9 2.05 11.91 16.03
C ARG A 9 1.86 11.76 14.51
N ILE A 10 2.30 10.62 13.98
CA ILE A 10 2.39 10.36 12.55
C ILE A 10 0.98 10.21 11.96
N THR A 11 0.75 10.84 10.80
CA THR A 11 -0.32 10.44 9.88
C THR A 11 0.31 9.63 8.77
N LEU A 12 0.05 8.32 8.74
CA LEU A 12 0.57 7.43 7.71
C LEU A 12 -0.35 7.49 6.49
N PHE A 13 0.18 7.82 5.31
CA PHE A 13 -0.42 7.43 4.03
C PHE A 13 0.37 6.24 3.49
N CYS A 14 -0.30 5.18 3.06
CA CYS A 14 0.37 3.96 2.60
C CYS A 14 -0.35 3.30 1.42
N GLN A 15 0.45 2.81 0.47
CA GLN A 15 0.03 2.15 -0.76
C GLN A 15 0.97 1.00 -1.12
N ASP A 16 0.46 -0.04 -1.79
CA ASP A 16 1.19 -1.26 -2.16
C ASP A 16 2.01 -1.81 -0.97
N TRP A 17 3.29 -2.16 -1.16
CA TRP A 17 4.21 -2.60 -0.11
C TRP A 17 4.41 -1.58 1.01
N GLY A 18 4.21 -0.29 0.73
CA GLY A 18 4.18 0.76 1.75
C GLY A 18 3.11 0.50 2.81
N GLY A 19 1.97 -0.13 2.46
CA GLY A 19 0.97 -0.54 3.44
C GLY A 19 1.27 -1.90 4.09
N LEU A 20 1.84 -2.88 3.36
CA LEU A 20 2.26 -4.14 3.98
C LEU A 20 3.27 -3.90 5.11
N ILE A 21 4.23 -2.99 4.88
CA ILE A 21 5.22 -2.57 5.87
C ILE A 21 4.61 -1.58 6.87
N GLY A 22 3.89 -0.57 6.38
CA GLY A 22 3.34 0.51 7.20
C GLY A 22 2.31 0.03 8.22
N LEU A 23 1.41 -0.87 7.83
CA LEU A 23 0.40 -1.43 8.73
C LEU A 23 1.03 -2.35 9.80
N ARG A 24 2.14 -3.03 9.48
CA ARG A 24 2.96 -3.73 10.50
C ARG A 24 3.54 -2.74 11.50
N LEU A 25 4.11 -1.62 11.04
CA LEU A 25 4.64 -0.57 11.92
C LEU A 25 3.54 0.05 12.79
N VAL A 26 2.34 0.29 12.24
CA VAL A 26 1.18 0.76 13.02
C VAL A 26 0.79 -0.24 14.11
N ALA A 27 0.76 -1.53 13.78
CA ALA A 27 0.41 -2.57 14.73
C ALA A 27 1.44 -2.72 15.87
N GLU A 28 2.74 -2.63 15.54
CA GLU A 28 3.84 -2.84 16.48
C GLU A 28 4.25 -1.58 17.25
N HIS A 29 4.00 -0.40 16.69
CA HIS A 29 4.42 0.89 17.24
C HIS A 29 3.28 1.91 17.29
N GLY A 30 2.06 1.46 17.53
CA GLY A 30 0.83 2.25 17.44
C GLY A 30 0.79 3.55 18.27
N ALA A 31 1.62 3.67 19.32
CA ALA A 31 1.78 4.91 20.07
C ALA A 31 2.32 6.07 19.22
N ARG A 32 3.13 5.79 18.19
CA ARG A 32 3.75 6.80 17.31
C ARG A 32 2.80 7.36 16.26
N PHE A 33 1.70 6.67 15.97
CA PHE A 33 0.77 7.03 14.90
C PHE A 33 -0.51 7.60 15.48
N ASP A 34 -0.93 8.76 14.99
CA ASP A 34 -2.23 9.35 15.31
C ASP A 34 -3.30 8.92 14.32
N ARG A 35 -2.91 8.71 13.05
CA ARG A 35 -3.84 8.48 11.94
C ARG A 35 -3.23 7.54 10.90
N VAL A 36 -4.10 6.85 10.18
CA VAL A 36 -3.72 6.03 9.01
C VAL A 36 -4.67 6.32 7.86
N VAL A 37 -4.11 6.41 6.65
CA VAL A 37 -4.80 6.44 5.36
C VAL A 37 -4.22 5.29 4.53
N ALA A 38 -5.02 4.25 4.30
CA ALA A 38 -4.65 3.13 3.44
C ALA A 38 -5.28 3.32 2.05
N ALA A 39 -4.47 3.20 1.00
CA ALA A 39 -4.89 3.35 -0.38
C ALA A 39 -4.24 2.27 -1.24
N ASN A 40 -5.02 1.45 -1.95
CA ASN A 40 -4.52 0.37 -2.82
C ASN A 40 -3.44 -0.49 -2.16
N THR A 41 -3.77 -1.05 -1.00
CA THR A 41 -2.83 -1.87 -0.22
C THR A 41 -3.58 -2.90 0.61
N PHE A 42 -2.83 -3.74 1.34
CA PHE A 42 -3.38 -4.76 2.21
C PHE A 42 -2.34 -5.21 3.27
N LEU A 43 -2.71 -6.18 4.11
CA LEU A 43 -1.79 -6.87 5.01
C LEU A 43 -2.02 -8.40 4.94
N PRO A 44 -1.52 -9.08 3.90
CA PRO A 44 -1.82 -10.50 3.68
C PRO A 44 -1.13 -11.38 4.72
N THR A 45 -1.84 -12.38 5.24
CA THR A 45 -1.25 -13.40 6.14
C THR A 45 -0.89 -14.69 5.40
N GLY A 46 -1.25 -14.80 4.12
CA GLY A 46 -1.15 -16.03 3.34
C GLY A 46 -2.25 -17.06 3.63
N ASP A 47 -3.22 -16.72 4.50
CA ASP A 47 -4.38 -17.58 4.80
C ASP A 47 -5.49 -17.49 3.75
N GLN A 48 -5.44 -16.48 2.88
CA GLN A 48 -6.38 -16.27 1.78
C GLN A 48 -5.64 -16.31 0.44
N ASP A 49 -6.36 -16.68 -0.61
CA ASP A 49 -5.84 -16.58 -1.97
C ASP A 49 -5.62 -15.10 -2.33
N PRO A 50 -4.42 -14.70 -2.80
CA PRO A 50 -4.15 -13.32 -3.23
C PRO A 50 -4.88 -12.92 -4.53
N GLY A 51 -5.57 -13.86 -5.18
CA GLY A 51 -6.36 -13.64 -6.38
C GLY A 51 -5.56 -13.74 -7.69
N PRO A 52 -6.26 -13.90 -8.83
CA PRO A 52 -5.62 -14.13 -10.12
C PRO A 52 -4.81 -12.93 -10.62
N ALA A 53 -5.22 -11.69 -10.29
CA ALA A 53 -4.51 -10.48 -10.69
C ALA A 53 -3.10 -10.43 -10.06
N PHE A 54 -3.00 -10.64 -8.74
CA PHE A 54 -1.71 -10.68 -8.06
C PHE A 54 -0.85 -11.87 -8.53
N ARG A 55 -1.42 -13.08 -8.68
CA ARG A 55 -0.67 -14.25 -9.18
C ARG A 55 -0.09 -14.00 -10.57
N LYS A 56 -0.84 -13.33 -11.46
CA LYS A 56 -0.37 -12.96 -12.80
C LYS A 56 0.79 -11.95 -12.72
N TRP A 57 0.66 -10.93 -11.86
CA TRP A 57 1.74 -9.98 -11.59
C TRP A 57 3.00 -10.68 -11.07
N GLN A 58 2.83 -11.51 -10.03
CA GLN A 58 3.93 -12.27 -9.42
C GLN A 58 4.64 -13.13 -10.45
N ALA A 59 3.91 -13.96 -11.22
CA ALA A 59 4.51 -14.81 -12.26
C ALA A 59 5.24 -14.00 -13.33
N TRP A 60 4.64 -12.90 -13.81
CA TRP A 60 5.27 -12.02 -14.81
C TRP A 60 6.56 -11.40 -14.27
N SER A 61 6.56 -10.88 -13.04
CA SER A 61 7.72 -10.19 -12.45
C SER A 61 8.98 -11.06 -12.38
N GLN A 62 8.79 -12.38 -12.26
CA GLN A 62 9.87 -13.37 -12.17
C GLN A 62 10.31 -13.89 -13.54
N ALA A 63 9.40 -13.93 -14.52
CA ALA A 63 9.69 -14.40 -15.87
C ALA A 63 10.21 -13.29 -16.81
N ALA A 64 9.96 -12.02 -16.48
CA ALA A 64 10.34 -10.89 -17.33
C ALA A 64 11.87 -10.81 -17.47
N PRO A 65 12.42 -10.80 -18.71
CA PRO A 65 13.87 -10.78 -18.93
C PRO A 65 14.51 -9.46 -18.46
N SER A 66 13.74 -8.36 -18.45
CA SER A 66 14.13 -7.07 -17.90
C SER A 66 13.03 -6.50 -16.99
N PHE A 67 13.41 -5.78 -15.94
CA PHE A 67 12.46 -5.10 -15.03
C PHE A 67 12.52 -3.60 -15.25
N GLU A 68 11.69 -3.11 -16.17
CA GLU A 68 11.59 -1.69 -16.52
C GLU A 68 10.63 -0.99 -15.56
N ALA A 69 11.15 -0.40 -14.48
CA ALA A 69 10.34 0.16 -13.39
C ALA A 69 9.37 1.25 -13.88
N GLY A 70 9.84 2.19 -14.70
CA GLY A 70 9.00 3.25 -15.26
C GLY A 70 7.87 2.71 -16.13
N ARG A 71 8.16 1.67 -16.93
CA ARG A 71 7.14 1.02 -17.76
C ARG A 71 6.13 0.23 -16.93
N ILE A 72 6.57 -0.40 -15.84
CA ILE A 72 5.67 -1.10 -14.91
C ILE A 72 4.69 -0.09 -14.32
N VAL A 73 5.19 1.02 -13.74
CA VAL A 73 4.36 2.08 -13.17
C VAL A 73 3.37 2.60 -14.21
N ALA A 74 3.85 3.00 -15.40
CA ALA A 74 3.01 3.55 -16.46
C ALA A 74 1.87 2.62 -16.89
N ARG A 75 2.11 1.30 -16.93
CA ARG A 75 1.08 0.29 -17.28
C ARG A 75 0.02 0.08 -16.20
N THR A 76 0.29 0.56 -15.01
CA THR A 76 -0.56 0.43 -13.82
C THR A 76 -1.19 1.77 -13.40
N CYS A 77 -1.14 2.76 -14.31
CA CYS A 77 -1.86 4.02 -14.25
C CYS A 77 -2.98 4.04 -15.31
N LYS A 78 -4.02 4.86 -15.11
CA LYS A 78 -5.01 5.19 -16.15
C LYS A 78 -4.56 6.34 -17.03
N THR A 79 -3.84 7.29 -16.45
CA THR A 79 -3.31 8.48 -17.09
C THR A 79 -1.99 8.15 -17.80
N GLU A 80 -1.74 8.78 -18.94
CA GLU A 80 -0.46 8.65 -19.61
C GLU A 80 0.65 9.21 -18.73
N VAL A 81 1.61 8.35 -18.35
CA VAL A 81 2.80 8.76 -17.60
C VAL A 81 3.87 9.23 -18.59
N PRO A 82 4.29 10.51 -18.56
CA PRO A 82 5.24 11.05 -19.53
C PRO A 82 6.59 10.31 -19.52
N PRO A 83 7.30 10.23 -20.66
CA PRO A 83 8.58 9.51 -20.75
C PRO A 83 9.64 9.96 -19.74
N GLU A 84 9.70 11.25 -19.41
CA GLU A 84 10.59 11.81 -18.39
C GLU A 84 10.26 11.33 -16.98
N VAL A 85 8.98 11.13 -16.66
CA VAL A 85 8.53 10.57 -15.39
C VAL A 85 8.86 9.08 -15.32
N GLN A 86 8.66 8.33 -16.41
CA GLN A 86 9.09 6.93 -16.49
C GLN A 86 10.61 6.80 -16.28
N ARG A 87 11.42 7.66 -16.91
CA ARG A 87 12.87 7.70 -16.66
C ARG A 87 13.23 8.03 -15.21
N ALA A 88 12.42 8.83 -14.52
CA ALA A 88 12.63 9.11 -13.10
C ALA A 88 12.41 7.85 -12.22
N TYR A 89 11.47 6.97 -12.59
CA TYR A 89 11.30 5.66 -11.95
C TYR A 89 12.41 4.67 -12.27
N ASP A 90 13.02 4.76 -13.46
CA ASP A 90 14.18 3.94 -13.84
C ASP A 90 15.50 4.45 -13.22
N ALA A 91 15.57 5.73 -12.86
CA ALA A 91 16.78 6.38 -12.35
C ALA A 91 17.47 5.67 -11.16
N PRO A 92 16.77 5.04 -10.21
CA PRO A 92 17.40 4.26 -9.14
C PRO A 92 18.09 2.97 -9.61
N PHE A 93 17.86 2.55 -10.86
CA PHE A 93 18.34 1.28 -11.41
C PHE A 93 19.20 1.49 -12.66
N PRO A 94 20.47 1.93 -12.52
CA PRO A 94 21.37 2.10 -13.65
C PRO A 94 21.54 0.83 -14.50
N ASP A 95 21.45 -0.34 -13.86
CA ASP A 95 21.45 -1.65 -14.49
C ASP A 95 20.73 -2.69 -13.59
N GLU A 96 20.57 -3.93 -14.09
CA GLU A 96 19.87 -5.02 -13.38
C GLU A 96 20.51 -5.38 -12.03
N SER A 97 21.80 -5.10 -11.79
CA SER A 97 22.44 -5.40 -10.50
C SER A 97 21.87 -4.59 -9.34
N PHE A 98 21.19 -3.47 -9.63
CA PHE A 98 20.50 -2.63 -8.66
C PHE A 98 19.04 -3.07 -8.40
N GLN A 99 18.53 -4.05 -9.15
CA GLN A 99 17.11 -4.41 -9.14
C GLN A 99 16.77 -5.59 -8.23
N ALA A 100 17.74 -6.12 -7.47
CA ALA A 100 17.52 -7.29 -6.61
C ALA A 100 16.30 -7.13 -5.67
N GLY A 101 16.15 -5.95 -5.05
CA GLY A 101 14.98 -5.66 -4.20
C GLY A 101 13.66 -5.61 -4.97
N ALA A 102 13.65 -4.95 -6.12
CA ALA A 102 12.46 -4.84 -6.97
C ALA A 102 12.02 -6.22 -7.50
N ARG A 103 12.97 -7.08 -7.87
CA ARG A 103 12.74 -8.47 -8.29
C ARG A 103 12.20 -9.35 -7.16
N GLN A 104 12.71 -9.15 -5.94
CA GLN A 104 12.35 -9.99 -4.81
C GLN A 104 10.98 -9.65 -4.22
N PHE A 105 10.57 -8.38 -4.26
CA PHE A 105 9.34 -7.92 -3.58
C PHE A 105 8.10 -8.77 -3.88
N PRO A 106 7.76 -9.10 -5.15
CA PRO A 106 6.59 -9.92 -5.44
C PRO A 106 6.61 -11.31 -4.80
N LEU A 107 7.79 -11.88 -4.53
CA LEU A 107 7.95 -13.17 -3.84
C LEU A 107 7.75 -13.10 -2.33
N LEU A 108 7.91 -11.92 -1.74
CA LEU A 108 7.81 -11.72 -0.29
C LEU A 108 6.38 -11.52 0.20
N VAL A 109 5.41 -11.37 -0.71
CA VAL A 109 3.99 -11.28 -0.32
C VAL A 109 3.56 -12.66 0.19
N PRO A 110 3.06 -12.77 1.43
CA PRO A 110 2.54 -14.04 1.93
C PRO A 110 1.36 -14.53 1.09
N THR A 111 1.57 -15.63 0.38
CA THR A 111 0.55 -16.30 -0.46
C THR A 111 0.18 -17.70 0.04
N ARG A 112 0.83 -18.12 1.13
CA ARG A 112 0.64 -19.42 1.79
C ARG A 112 0.69 -19.24 3.30
N PRO A 113 -0.01 -20.07 4.08
CA PRO A 113 -0.11 -19.90 5.53
C PRO A 113 1.18 -20.23 6.30
N ASP A 114 2.15 -20.88 5.64
CA ASP A 114 3.47 -21.25 6.15
C ASP A 114 4.58 -20.23 5.78
N ASP A 115 4.21 -19.08 5.21
CA ASP A 115 5.16 -18.00 4.92
C ASP A 115 5.81 -17.48 6.22
N PRO A 116 7.11 -17.14 6.22
CA PRO A 116 7.78 -16.58 7.40
C PRO A 116 7.09 -15.34 7.98
N ALA A 117 6.42 -14.53 7.14
CA ALA A 117 5.67 -13.36 7.57
C ALA A 117 4.21 -13.65 7.96
N SER A 118 3.70 -14.88 7.78
CA SER A 118 2.32 -15.24 8.13
C SER A 118 2.02 -15.05 9.62
N ALA A 119 2.80 -15.68 10.50
CA ALA A 119 2.60 -15.58 11.95
C ALA A 119 2.66 -14.13 12.47
N PRO A 120 3.68 -13.32 12.11
CA PRO A 120 3.72 -11.95 12.58
C PRO A 120 2.68 -11.03 11.91
N ASN A 121 2.24 -11.31 10.67
CA ASN A 121 1.11 -10.57 10.07
C ASN A 121 -0.23 -10.89 10.77
N ARG A 122 -0.45 -12.15 11.19
CA ARG A 122 -1.62 -12.51 12.02
C ARG A 122 -1.60 -11.76 13.36
N ALA A 123 -0.43 -11.67 14.01
CA ALA A 123 -0.26 -10.91 15.24
C ALA A 123 -0.57 -9.41 15.05
N ALA A 124 -0.11 -8.84 13.92
CA ALA A 124 -0.42 -7.45 13.57
C ALA A 124 -1.92 -7.21 13.36
N TRP A 125 -2.63 -8.13 12.71
CA TRP A 125 -4.09 -8.07 12.60
C TRP A 125 -4.80 -8.07 13.96
N MET A 126 -4.29 -8.81 14.95
CA MET A 126 -4.83 -8.76 16.31
C MET A 126 -4.67 -7.37 16.95
N ALA A 127 -3.59 -6.65 16.64
CA ALA A 127 -3.40 -5.26 17.07
C ALA A 127 -4.34 -4.30 16.29
N LEU A 128 -4.41 -4.43 14.96
CA LEU A 128 -5.26 -3.58 14.10
C LEU A 128 -6.76 -3.73 14.43
N ARG A 129 -7.22 -4.93 14.81
CA ARG A 129 -8.60 -5.15 15.30
C ARG A 129 -8.94 -4.41 16.59
N ARG A 130 -7.93 -3.87 17.29
CA ARG A 130 -8.08 -3.06 18.50
C ARG A 130 -7.74 -1.58 18.24
N TRP A 131 -7.36 -1.23 17.02
CA TRP A 131 -7.02 0.14 16.64
C TRP A 131 -8.28 1.01 16.61
N ARG A 132 -8.31 2.02 17.48
CA ARG A 132 -9.45 2.95 17.63
C ARG A 132 -9.15 4.38 17.15
N LYS A 133 -7.89 4.71 16.90
CA LYS A 133 -7.53 6.03 16.37
C LYS A 133 -8.02 6.14 14.90
N PRO A 134 -8.17 7.36 14.35
CA PRO A 134 -8.70 7.53 13.00
C PRO A 134 -7.99 6.69 11.95
N PHE A 135 -8.76 5.92 11.18
CA PHE A 135 -8.29 5.11 10.05
C PHE A 135 -9.17 5.36 8.82
N LEU A 136 -8.58 5.85 7.74
CA LEU A 136 -9.26 6.12 6.48
C LEU A 136 -8.83 5.12 5.41
N THR A 137 -9.76 4.79 4.52
CA THR A 137 -9.46 4.09 3.26
C THR A 137 -9.71 5.05 2.10
N ALA A 138 -8.75 5.15 1.19
CA ALA A 138 -8.74 6.02 0.02
C ALA A 138 -8.31 5.23 -1.24
N PHE A 139 -8.95 4.09 -1.50
CA PHE A 139 -8.59 3.18 -2.60
C PHE A 139 -9.13 3.71 -3.93
N SER A 140 -8.48 3.37 -5.03
CA SER A 140 -8.93 3.77 -6.37
C SER A 140 -9.97 2.81 -6.98
N ASP A 141 -10.66 3.27 -8.02
CA ASP A 141 -11.73 2.51 -8.67
C ASP A 141 -11.24 1.45 -9.68
N SER A 142 -9.98 1.53 -10.11
CA SER A 142 -9.47 0.75 -11.24
C SER A 142 -8.21 -0.08 -10.92
N ASP A 143 -8.02 -0.48 -9.66
CA ASP A 143 -6.95 -1.42 -9.26
C ASP A 143 -7.50 -2.84 -8.99
N PRO A 144 -7.34 -3.80 -9.92
CA PRO A 144 -7.79 -5.18 -9.72
C PRO A 144 -6.92 -5.98 -8.73
N ILE A 145 -5.69 -5.55 -8.41
CA ILE A 145 -4.77 -6.29 -7.53
C ILE A 145 -5.21 -6.14 -6.07
N THR A 146 -5.63 -4.93 -5.66
CA THR A 146 -5.95 -4.63 -4.26
C THR A 146 -7.44 -4.43 -3.99
N ARG A 147 -8.28 -4.65 -5.02
CA ARG A 147 -9.75 -4.53 -4.94
C ARG A 147 -10.32 -5.33 -3.76
N GLY A 148 -11.17 -4.67 -2.97
CA GLY A 148 -11.82 -5.26 -1.80
C GLY A 148 -10.97 -5.24 -0.53
N GLY A 149 -9.70 -4.83 -0.60
CA GLY A 149 -8.85 -4.64 0.58
C GLY A 149 -9.40 -3.56 1.51
N ASP A 150 -10.00 -2.52 0.95
CA ASP A 150 -10.65 -1.44 1.68
C ASP A 150 -11.88 -1.92 2.48
N GLU A 151 -12.72 -2.78 1.91
CA GLU A 151 -13.86 -3.37 2.60
C GLU A 151 -13.41 -4.19 3.81
N LEU A 152 -12.37 -5.01 3.65
CA LEU A 152 -11.86 -5.80 4.76
C LEU A 152 -11.26 -4.92 5.87
N LEU A 153 -10.45 -3.91 5.50
CA LEU A 153 -9.88 -2.97 6.46
C LEU A 153 -10.99 -2.24 7.24
N ARG A 154 -12.03 -1.77 6.54
CA ARG A 154 -13.19 -1.11 7.16
C ARG A 154 -13.97 -2.03 8.09
N ALA A 155 -14.15 -3.29 7.71
CA ALA A 155 -14.88 -4.27 8.50
C ALA A 155 -14.14 -4.67 9.79
N LEU A 156 -12.80 -4.73 9.74
CA LEU A 156 -12.00 -5.30 10.84
C LEU A 156 -11.34 -4.26 11.75
N ILE A 157 -11.20 -3.01 11.33
CA ILE A 157 -10.49 -1.98 12.09
C ILE A 157 -11.50 -0.98 12.68
N PRO A 158 -11.69 -0.95 14.03
CA PRO A 158 -12.68 -0.06 14.66
C PRO A 158 -12.48 1.42 14.36
N GLY A 159 -11.24 1.87 14.19
CA GLY A 159 -10.88 3.25 13.84
C GLY A 159 -11.41 3.75 12.50
N CYS A 160 -11.92 2.85 11.65
CA CYS A 160 -12.63 3.19 10.41
C CYS A 160 -14.04 3.74 10.66
N ALA A 161 -14.68 3.40 11.79
CA ALA A 161 -16.05 3.82 12.05
C ALA A 161 -16.20 5.35 12.03
N GLY A 162 -17.16 5.84 11.23
CA GLY A 162 -17.43 7.27 11.07
C GLY A 162 -16.40 8.05 10.24
N GLN A 163 -15.40 7.39 9.64
CA GLN A 163 -14.44 8.06 8.75
C GLN A 163 -15.00 8.28 7.34
N PRO A 164 -14.60 9.35 6.63
CA PRO A 164 -15.17 9.70 5.33
C PRO A 164 -14.42 8.91 4.25
N HIS A 165 -14.57 7.59 4.27
CA HIS A 165 -13.97 6.69 3.28
C HIS A 165 -14.29 7.17 1.87
N THR A 166 -13.27 7.25 1.02
CA THR A 166 -13.39 7.84 -0.32
C THR A 166 -12.83 6.87 -1.33
N THR A 167 -13.53 6.68 -2.45
CA THR A 167 -12.97 6.01 -3.62
C THR A 167 -12.36 7.07 -4.52
N ILE A 168 -11.08 6.93 -4.86
CA ILE A 168 -10.38 7.82 -5.80
C ILE A 168 -10.77 7.43 -7.22
N ALA A 169 -11.62 8.26 -7.84
CA ALA A 169 -12.12 8.03 -9.18
C ALA A 169 -11.04 8.24 -10.24
N ASP A 170 -11.12 7.49 -11.34
CA ASP A 170 -10.19 7.55 -12.46
C ASP A 170 -8.72 7.40 -12.07
N ALA A 171 -8.47 6.43 -11.19
CA ALA A 171 -7.12 6.01 -10.84
C ALA A 171 -7.02 4.48 -10.81
N SER A 172 -5.86 3.94 -11.20
CA SER A 172 -5.51 2.53 -11.08
C SER A 172 -4.58 2.32 -9.88
N HIS A 173 -3.65 1.36 -9.96
CA HIS A 173 -2.85 0.89 -8.82
C HIS A 173 -1.95 1.99 -8.24
N PHE A 174 -1.19 2.71 -9.08
CA PHE A 174 -0.41 3.89 -8.66
C PHE A 174 -1.28 5.15 -8.70
N LEU A 175 -2.27 5.19 -7.83
CA LEU A 175 -3.24 6.29 -7.73
C LEU A 175 -2.60 7.66 -7.47
N GLN A 176 -1.37 7.69 -6.96
CA GLN A 176 -0.61 8.92 -6.73
C GLN A 176 -0.15 9.57 -8.05
N GLU A 177 0.11 8.77 -9.09
CA GLU A 177 0.40 9.27 -10.43
C GLU A 177 -0.87 9.69 -11.16
N ASP A 178 -1.94 8.90 -11.02
CA ASP A 178 -3.20 9.22 -11.70
C ASP A 178 -3.90 10.46 -11.14
N ARG A 179 -3.96 10.57 -9.80
CA ARG A 179 -4.82 11.52 -9.09
C ARG A 179 -4.15 12.02 -7.80
N GLY A 180 -2.86 12.34 -7.87
CA GLY A 180 -2.06 12.76 -6.71
C GLY A 180 -2.66 13.92 -5.92
N GLU A 181 -3.19 14.94 -6.60
CA GLU A 181 -3.84 16.09 -5.97
C GLU A 181 -5.10 15.68 -5.21
N ALA A 182 -5.96 14.86 -5.81
CA ALA A 182 -7.17 14.37 -5.15
C ALA A 182 -6.85 13.49 -3.94
N VAL A 183 -5.80 12.65 -4.02
CA VAL A 183 -5.29 11.88 -2.88
C VAL A 183 -4.82 12.83 -1.77
N ALA A 184 -4.05 13.86 -2.10
CA ALA A 184 -3.54 14.83 -1.14
C ALA A 184 -4.68 15.62 -0.46
N GLU A 185 -5.70 16.03 -1.22
CA GLU A 185 -6.89 16.71 -0.70
C GLU A 185 -7.64 15.85 0.30
N VAL A 186 -7.85 14.56 -0.01
CA VAL A 186 -8.48 13.59 0.90
C VAL A 186 -7.67 13.45 2.20
N VAL A 187 -6.35 13.32 2.10
CA VAL A 187 -5.47 13.23 3.28
C VAL A 187 -5.52 14.51 4.11
N ALA A 188 -5.43 15.68 3.48
CA ALA A 188 -5.46 16.97 4.16
C ALA A 188 -6.80 17.21 4.88
N ALA A 189 -7.92 16.93 4.21
CA ALA A 189 -9.25 17.02 4.79
C ALA A 189 -9.41 16.07 5.98
N PHE A 190 -8.90 14.84 5.87
CA PHE A 190 -8.93 13.87 6.95
C PHE A 190 -8.14 14.32 8.17
N ILE A 191 -6.93 14.85 7.97
CA ILE A 191 -6.12 15.43 9.04
C ILE A 191 -6.86 16.57 9.72
N ALA A 192 -7.42 17.51 8.94
CA ALA A 192 -8.15 18.66 9.47
C ALA A 192 -9.36 18.25 10.33
N ARG A 193 -10.11 17.25 9.87
CA ARG A 193 -11.33 16.75 10.55
C ARG A 193 -11.06 16.01 11.85
N THR A 194 -9.85 15.48 12.02
CA THR A 194 -9.49 14.62 13.14
C THR A 194 -8.40 15.23 14.01
N ARG A 195 -8.20 16.56 13.92
CA ARG A 195 -7.36 17.29 14.88
C ARG A 195 -7.93 17.08 16.29
N ALA A 196 -7.07 16.61 17.18
CA ALA A 196 -7.36 16.53 18.61
C ALA A 196 -7.26 17.93 19.24
#